data_AF-A0ABD3FCV1-F1
#
_entry.id   AF-A0ABD3FCV1-F1
#
_cell.length_a   1.000
_cell.length_b   1.000
_cell.length_c   1.000
_cell.angle_alpha   90.00
_cell.angle_beta   90.00
_cell.angle_gamma   90.00
#
_symmetry.space_group_name_H-M   'P 1'
#
loop_
_entity.id
_entity.type
_entity.pdbx_description
1 polymer ?
#
loop_
_entity_poly.entity_id
_entity_poly.type
_entity_poly.pdbx_seq_one_letter_code
_entity_poly.pdbx_strand_id
1 'polypeptide(L)'
;MSVTRGTLAFVGPAHVKKFTEFRYVEVVSVSDDTTTVETVGPDDDLPVETLDVPSIVIGFRAVPDFERHLWPGSYVSHPVAFVRTSTEGVDLWAYGFVSGYTSSVNTSTLHVVSAEGPVRLPLTDPYSAIKVDPLNYALQTGGGVNATSCTPLELLHRQNATVAACNKKKSGIPAAVISPLAIAFDGDAVVSLVKPTSLQLVHVRHQHIVEFVTAARTKRPRDLYNDPSATSNSRPTVSPQGRGVARLGSPGRRDTTGNKPTRSVQVRLTEAGGRESDEFDDVHGAAVDGNSDSGDNEDEDINAVRHMNRSLSSGAALSHLLTRMTSSIYQTLSQHGRTASRFSHRQPTEEFMLQS
;
A
#
# COMPACT_ATOMS: atom_id res chain seq x y z
N MET A 1 15.94 7.12 17.97
CA MET A 1 15.02 8.14 18.53
C MET A 1 14.96 7.95 20.03
N SER A 2 15.04 9.04 20.81
CA SER A 2 14.78 9.01 22.24
C SER A 2 13.27 8.98 22.48
N VAL A 3 12.78 8.00 23.26
CA VAL A 3 11.37 7.91 23.61
C VAL A 3 11.07 8.92 24.72
N THR A 4 10.18 9.86 24.46
CA THR A 4 9.73 10.88 25.41
C THR A 4 8.21 10.97 25.44
N ARG A 5 7.64 11.60 26.47
CA ARG A 5 6.21 11.95 26.48
C ARG A 5 5.82 12.68 25.19
N GLY A 6 4.69 12.31 24.60
CA GLY A 6 4.19 12.82 23.32
C GLY A 6 4.71 12.07 22.09
N THR A 7 5.71 11.19 22.23
CA THR A 7 6.20 10.37 21.10
C THR A 7 5.06 9.56 20.52
N LEU A 8 4.81 9.70 19.22
CA LEU A 8 3.85 8.89 18.49
C LEU A 8 4.52 7.61 17.99
N ALA A 9 3.83 6.47 18.10
CA ALA A 9 4.28 5.20 17.55
C ALA A 9 3.16 4.44 16.85
N PHE A 10 3.50 3.70 15.80
CA PHE A 10 2.56 2.83 15.06
C PHE A 10 2.88 1.36 15.33
N VAL A 11 2.11 0.78 16.24
CA VAL A 11 2.30 -0.57 16.77
C VAL A 11 1.15 -1.48 16.35
N GLY A 12 1.28 -2.78 16.57
CA GLY A 12 0.29 -3.76 16.14
C GLY A 12 0.43 -5.07 16.91
N PRO A 13 -0.28 -6.13 16.52
CA PRO A 13 -0.41 -7.34 17.35
C PRO A 13 0.90 -8.08 17.61
N ALA A 14 1.86 -7.97 16.69
CA ALA A 14 3.21 -8.51 16.86
C ALA A 14 4.02 -7.79 17.96
N HIS A 15 3.67 -6.54 18.27
CA HIS A 15 4.34 -5.69 19.25
C HIS A 15 3.57 -5.68 20.60
N VAL A 16 2.25 -5.66 20.53
CA VAL A 16 1.34 -5.55 21.66
C VAL A 16 0.27 -6.64 21.53
N LYS A 17 0.36 -7.70 22.34
CA LYS A 17 -0.52 -8.89 22.24
C LYS A 17 -2.01 -8.59 22.44
N LYS A 18 -2.34 -7.50 23.12
CA LYS A 18 -3.73 -7.07 23.34
C LYS A 18 -4.39 -6.56 22.06
N PHE A 19 -3.60 -6.05 21.11
CA PHE A 19 -4.12 -5.47 19.88
C PHE A 19 -4.52 -6.56 18.89
N THR A 20 -5.62 -6.32 18.19
CA THR A 20 -6.11 -7.15 17.08
C THR A 20 -5.74 -6.58 15.71
N GLU A 21 -5.25 -5.35 15.67
CA GLU A 21 -4.87 -4.62 14.47
C GLU A 21 -3.75 -3.62 14.77
N PHE A 22 -3.23 -2.96 13.73
CA PHE A 22 -2.27 -1.89 13.91
C PHE A 22 -2.96 -0.59 14.33
N ARG A 23 -2.39 0.09 15.31
CA ARG A 23 -2.94 1.32 15.89
C ARG A 23 -1.83 2.31 16.22
N TYR A 24 -2.20 3.59 16.24
CA TYR A 24 -1.35 4.62 16.79
C TYR A 24 -1.46 4.63 18.31
N VAL A 25 -0.31 4.83 18.96
CA VAL A 25 -0.21 5.03 20.40
C VAL A 25 0.66 6.23 20.69
N GLU A 26 0.32 6.98 21.73
CA GLU A 26 1.08 8.13 22.21
C GLU A 26 1.65 7.84 23.59
N VAL A 27 2.91 8.21 23.79
CA VAL A 27 3.58 8.07 25.08
C VAL A 27 3.06 9.07 26.10
N VAL A 28 2.52 8.55 27.21
CA VAL A 28 2.04 9.34 28.34
C VAL A 28 3.12 9.51 29.41
N SER A 29 3.83 8.43 29.72
CA SER A 29 4.94 8.45 30.66
C SER A 29 5.99 7.41 30.27
N VAL A 30 7.23 7.67 30.67
CA VAL A 30 8.37 6.80 30.40
C VAL A 30 8.96 6.37 31.74
N SER A 31 9.09 5.06 31.92
CA SER A 31 9.90 4.43 32.97
C SER A 31 11.11 3.75 32.32
N ASP A 32 12.05 3.24 33.13
CA ASP A 32 13.36 2.78 32.62
C ASP A 32 13.26 1.74 31.50
N ASP A 33 12.42 0.70 31.66
CA ASP A 33 12.26 -0.38 30.67
C ASP A 33 10.89 -0.40 29.97
N THR A 34 9.91 0.30 30.55
CA THR A 34 8.52 0.31 30.08
C THR A 34 8.03 1.73 29.85
N THR A 35 7.21 1.89 28.83
CA THR A 35 6.57 3.14 28.47
C THR A 35 5.06 2.94 28.54
N THR A 36 4.39 3.78 29.32
CA THR A 36 2.93 3.81 29.35
C THR A 36 2.45 4.64 28.18
N VAL A 37 1.57 4.05 27.37
CA VAL A 37 1.02 4.66 26.16
C VAL A 37 -0.50 4.63 26.17
N GLU A 38 -1.10 5.54 25.42
CA GLU A 38 -2.54 5.58 25.15
C GLU A 38 -2.80 5.45 23.65
N THR A 39 -3.85 4.72 23.28
CA THR A 39 -4.29 4.67 21.88
C THR A 39 -4.82 6.03 21.44
N VAL A 40 -4.35 6.49 20.28
CA VAL A 40 -4.78 7.75 19.66
C VAL A 40 -5.13 7.51 18.20
N GLY A 41 -5.89 8.41 17.58
CA GLY A 41 -6.25 8.31 16.17
C GLY A 41 -7.38 9.25 15.79
N PRO A 42 -7.84 9.18 14.52
CA PRO A 42 -8.93 10.02 14.02
C PRO A 42 -10.33 9.50 14.42
N ASP A 43 -10.41 8.28 14.98
CA ASP A 43 -11.67 7.61 15.28
C ASP A 43 -12.02 7.82 16.77
N ASP A 44 -12.68 8.93 17.09
CA ASP A 44 -13.04 9.33 18.46
C ASP A 44 -13.99 8.34 19.17
N ASP A 45 -14.65 7.46 18.41
CA ASP A 45 -15.58 6.45 18.92
C ASP A 45 -14.87 5.24 19.57
N LEU A 46 -13.57 5.09 19.35
CA LEU A 46 -12.80 4.00 19.95
C LEU A 46 -12.42 4.35 21.40
N PRO A 47 -12.62 3.42 22.35
CA PRO A 47 -12.23 3.66 23.73
C PRO A 47 -10.71 3.86 23.81
N VAL A 48 -10.28 4.92 24.49
CA VAL A 48 -8.87 5.12 24.79
C VAL A 48 -8.39 3.98 25.68
N GLU A 49 -7.43 3.22 25.19
CA GLU A 49 -6.79 2.14 25.93
C GLU A 49 -5.41 2.60 26.40
N THR A 50 -5.22 2.63 27.72
CA THR A 50 -3.90 2.81 28.35
C THR A 50 -3.23 1.44 28.55
N LEU A 51 -1.96 1.32 28.18
CA LEU A 51 -1.18 0.09 28.35
C LEU A 51 0.32 0.36 28.48
N ASP A 52 1.03 -0.60 29.07
CA ASP A 52 2.48 -0.57 29.14
C ASP A 52 3.11 -1.36 27.99
N VAL A 53 4.06 -0.73 27.31
CA VAL A 53 4.81 -1.30 26.19
C VAL A 53 6.30 -1.18 26.49
N PRO A 54 7.14 -2.20 26.17
CA PRO A 54 8.58 -2.05 26.31
C PRO A 54 9.11 -0.81 25.58
N SER A 55 9.91 0.02 26.24
CA SER A 55 10.38 1.30 25.69
C SER A 55 11.15 1.10 24.36
N ILE A 56 11.85 -0.02 24.22
CA ILE A 56 12.56 -0.39 22.98
C ILE A 56 11.60 -0.58 21.79
N VAL A 57 10.40 -1.14 22.01
CA VAL A 57 9.39 -1.33 20.97
C VAL A 57 8.87 0.02 20.49
N ILE A 58 8.63 0.96 21.41
CA ILE A 58 8.25 2.32 21.05
C ILE A 58 9.35 2.98 20.22
N GLY A 59 10.61 2.85 20.63
CA GLY A 59 11.75 3.38 19.87
C GLY A 59 11.86 2.85 18.43
N PHE A 60 11.55 1.57 18.19
CA PHE A 60 11.56 0.97 16.85
C PHE A 60 10.35 1.34 16.00
N ARG A 61 9.25 1.73 16.63
CA ARG A 61 7.95 1.97 15.99
C ARG A 61 7.53 3.43 16.00
N ALA A 62 8.40 4.31 16.52
CA ALA A 62 8.20 5.73 16.53
C ALA A 62 7.99 6.26 15.11
N VAL A 63 6.95 7.07 14.96
CA VAL A 63 6.65 7.78 13.72
C VAL A 63 6.83 9.28 13.95
N PRO A 64 7.07 10.07 12.88
CA PRO A 64 7.13 11.51 13.02
C PRO A 64 5.80 12.11 13.45
N ASP A 65 5.84 13.18 14.25
CA ASP A 65 4.64 13.86 14.75
C ASP A 65 3.74 14.43 13.64
N PHE A 66 4.30 14.74 12.47
CA PHE A 66 3.49 15.24 11.36
C PHE A 66 2.46 14.21 10.86
N GLU A 67 2.62 12.92 11.15
CA GLU A 67 1.61 11.92 10.79
C GLU A 67 0.27 12.17 11.48
N ARG A 68 0.22 12.91 12.59
CA ARG A 68 -1.00 13.29 13.32
C ARG A 68 -1.98 14.13 12.49
N HIS A 69 -1.52 14.73 11.40
CA HIS A 69 -2.40 15.56 10.55
C HIS A 69 -3.35 14.72 9.69
N LEU A 70 -2.89 13.54 9.25
CA LEU A 70 -3.62 12.71 8.27
C LEU A 70 -3.79 11.25 8.69
N TRP A 71 -3.13 10.82 9.77
CA TRP A 71 -3.22 9.47 10.34
C TRP A 71 -3.16 8.33 9.29
N PRO A 72 -2.18 8.33 8.36
CA PRO A 72 -2.16 7.40 7.24
C PRO A 72 -2.14 5.93 7.67
N GLY A 73 -1.49 5.64 8.81
CA GLY A 73 -1.48 4.31 9.42
C GLY A 73 -2.86 3.79 9.85
N SER A 74 -3.81 4.67 10.15
CA SER A 74 -5.16 4.27 10.56
C SER A 74 -5.97 3.64 9.42
N TYR A 75 -5.55 3.85 8.17
CA TYR A 75 -6.16 3.23 7.01
C TYR A 75 -5.57 1.86 6.69
N VAL A 76 -4.37 1.55 7.20
CA VAL A 76 -3.73 0.24 6.95
C VAL A 76 -4.66 -0.86 7.43
N SER A 77 -4.75 -1.93 6.66
CA SER A 77 -5.67 -3.04 6.93
C SER A 77 -7.16 -2.70 6.87
N HIS A 78 -7.52 -1.56 6.27
CA HIS A 78 -8.92 -1.19 6.05
C HIS A 78 -9.26 -1.07 4.55
N PRO A 79 -10.48 -1.49 4.15
CA PRO A 79 -11.05 -1.10 2.87
C PRO A 79 -11.28 0.41 2.83
N VAL A 80 -11.14 0.99 1.64
CA VAL A 80 -11.37 2.41 1.41
C VAL A 80 -12.14 2.64 0.11
N ALA A 81 -12.93 3.71 0.09
CA ALA A 81 -13.45 4.31 -1.12
C ALA A 81 -12.63 5.57 -1.44
N PHE A 82 -12.27 5.74 -2.70
CA PHE A 82 -11.44 6.84 -3.18
C PHE A 82 -11.82 7.24 -4.60
N VAL A 83 -11.48 8.46 -4.99
CA VAL A 83 -11.71 8.95 -6.35
C VAL A 83 -10.61 8.45 -7.26
N ARG A 84 -10.99 7.91 -8.42
CA ARG A 84 -10.08 7.50 -9.48
C ARG A 84 -10.59 7.97 -10.82
N THR A 85 -9.69 8.54 -11.63
CA THR A 85 -9.99 8.90 -13.01
C THR A 85 -10.02 7.65 -13.89
N SER A 86 -11.13 7.46 -14.59
CA SER A 86 -11.31 6.38 -15.56
C SER A 86 -10.49 6.62 -16.84
N THR A 87 -10.45 5.62 -17.73
CA THR A 87 -9.79 5.76 -19.05
C THR A 87 -10.42 6.86 -19.91
N GLU A 88 -11.68 7.20 -19.66
CA GLU A 88 -12.43 8.25 -20.35
C GLU A 88 -12.25 9.64 -19.69
N GLY A 89 -11.38 9.76 -18.69
CA GLY A 89 -11.13 11.03 -18.00
C GLY A 89 -12.20 11.43 -16.99
N VAL A 90 -13.06 10.50 -16.57
CA VAL A 90 -14.12 10.77 -15.59
C VAL A 90 -13.68 10.31 -14.21
N ASP A 91 -13.79 11.18 -13.22
CA ASP A 91 -13.52 10.86 -11.83
C ASP A 91 -14.68 10.05 -11.23
N LEU A 92 -14.41 8.80 -10.92
CA LEU A 92 -15.37 7.85 -10.38
C LEU A 92 -14.96 7.40 -8.98
N TRP A 93 -15.95 7.10 -8.15
CA TRP A 93 -15.70 6.40 -6.89
C TRP A 93 -15.26 4.96 -7.16
N ALA A 94 -14.11 4.60 -6.63
CA ALA A 94 -13.53 3.27 -6.69
C ALA A 94 -13.31 2.72 -5.28
N TYR A 95 -13.15 1.41 -5.20
CA TYR A 95 -12.91 0.68 -3.97
C TYR A 95 -11.58 -0.05 -4.02
N GLY A 96 -10.94 -0.13 -2.86
CA GLY A 96 -9.72 -0.90 -2.70
C GLY A 96 -9.40 -1.07 -1.24
N PHE A 97 -8.21 -1.61 -1.00
CA PHE A 97 -7.77 -1.92 0.34
C PHE A 97 -6.35 -1.39 0.57
N VAL A 98 -6.09 -0.79 1.72
CA VAL A 98 -4.79 -0.19 2.03
C VAL A 98 -3.81 -1.24 2.56
N SER A 99 -2.79 -1.53 1.76
CA SER A 99 -1.70 -2.46 2.08
C SER A 99 -0.55 -1.81 2.86
N GLY A 100 -0.45 -0.49 2.81
CA GLY A 100 0.57 0.28 3.51
C GLY A 100 0.49 1.76 3.15
N TYR A 101 1.46 2.54 3.61
CA TYR A 101 1.58 3.95 3.27
C TYR A 101 3.03 4.39 3.25
N THR A 102 3.27 5.55 2.65
CA THR A 102 4.49 6.34 2.79
C THR A 102 4.10 7.69 3.36
N SER A 103 4.92 8.20 4.29
CA SER A 103 4.68 9.49 4.92
C SER A 103 5.97 10.32 4.95
N SER A 104 5.83 11.58 4.59
CA SER A 104 6.85 12.62 4.67
C SER A 104 6.21 13.90 5.21
N VAL A 105 7.03 14.89 5.59
CA VAL A 105 6.57 16.12 6.25
C VAL A 105 5.40 16.80 5.51
N ASN A 106 5.40 16.73 4.18
CA ASN A 106 4.41 17.42 3.35
C ASN A 106 3.47 16.47 2.59
N THR A 107 3.72 15.17 2.64
CA THR A 107 2.96 14.20 1.82
C THR A 107 2.72 12.90 2.57
N SER A 108 1.47 12.48 2.63
CA SER A 108 1.10 11.11 3.01
C SER A 108 0.46 10.45 1.80
N THR A 109 0.87 9.22 1.46
CA THR A 109 0.35 8.48 0.32
C THR A 109 0.00 7.06 0.74
N LEU A 110 -1.26 6.68 0.56
CA LEU A 110 -1.74 5.32 0.76
C LEU A 110 -1.38 4.43 -0.42
N HIS A 111 -1.03 3.18 -0.12
CA HIS A 111 -0.77 2.15 -1.12
C HIS A 111 -1.99 1.23 -1.16
N VAL A 112 -2.86 1.48 -2.14
CA VAL A 112 -4.15 0.82 -2.27
C VAL A 112 -4.06 -0.31 -3.28
N VAL A 113 -4.58 -1.49 -2.95
CA VAL A 113 -4.79 -2.58 -3.89
C VAL A 113 -6.25 -2.54 -4.31
N SER A 114 -6.51 -2.32 -5.60
CA SER A 114 -7.86 -2.32 -6.19
C SER A 114 -8.03 -3.48 -7.17
N ALA A 115 -9.25 -3.74 -7.61
CA ALA A 115 -9.54 -4.76 -8.63
C ALA A 115 -8.78 -4.51 -9.95
N GLU A 116 -8.48 -3.25 -10.25
CA GLU A 116 -7.78 -2.81 -11.45
C GLU A 116 -6.25 -2.70 -11.23
N GLY A 117 -5.76 -3.08 -10.05
CA GLY A 117 -4.34 -3.07 -9.70
C GLY A 117 -3.96 -2.10 -8.58
N PRO A 118 -2.66 -1.95 -8.31
CA PRO A 118 -2.15 -1.08 -7.26
C PRO A 118 -2.30 0.40 -7.62
N VAL A 119 -2.70 1.21 -6.64
CA VAL A 119 -2.91 2.65 -6.74
C VAL A 119 -2.13 3.36 -5.63
N ARG A 120 -1.46 4.47 -5.97
CA ARG A 120 -0.87 5.40 -5.01
C ARG A 120 -1.84 6.55 -4.82
N LEU A 121 -2.45 6.64 -3.64
CA LEU A 121 -3.47 7.63 -3.33
C LEU A 121 -2.88 8.67 -2.37
N PRO A 122 -2.61 9.90 -2.82
CA PRO A 122 -2.24 10.99 -1.92
C PRO A 122 -3.38 11.28 -0.94
N LEU A 123 -3.04 11.42 0.34
CA LEU A 123 -3.93 12.01 1.34
C LEU A 123 -3.63 13.51 1.38
N THR A 124 -4.53 14.31 0.84
CA THR A 124 -4.48 15.77 0.91
C THR A 124 -5.31 16.31 2.07
N ASP A 125 -6.32 15.55 2.48
CA ASP A 125 -7.30 15.91 3.49
C ASP A 125 -8.00 14.64 4.03
N PRO A 126 -8.78 14.73 5.12
CA PRO A 126 -9.49 13.58 5.69
C PRO A 126 -10.49 12.89 4.75
N TYR A 127 -10.95 13.54 3.68
CA TYR A 127 -11.93 13.03 2.72
C TYR A 127 -11.30 12.51 1.42
N SER A 128 -9.97 12.57 1.27
CA SER A 128 -9.26 11.97 0.12
C SER A 128 -9.51 10.46 0.01
N ALA A 129 -9.76 9.80 1.15
CA ALA A 129 -10.20 8.41 1.25
C ALA A 129 -11.21 8.25 2.38
N ILE A 130 -12.27 7.49 2.11
CA ILE A 130 -13.29 7.15 3.11
C ILE A 130 -13.01 5.73 3.57
N LYS A 131 -12.86 5.49 4.89
CA LYS A 131 -12.81 4.12 5.43
C LYS A 131 -14.15 3.43 5.20
N VAL A 132 -14.10 2.17 4.76
CA VAL A 132 -15.26 1.43 4.29
C VAL A 132 -15.46 0.17 5.12
N ASP A 133 -16.68 -0.04 5.60
CA ASP A 133 -17.09 -1.31 6.21
C ASP A 133 -16.99 -2.46 5.19
N PRO A 134 -16.55 -3.68 5.59
CA PRO A 134 -16.47 -4.82 4.67
C PRO A 134 -17.72 -5.06 3.83
N LEU A 135 -18.92 -4.83 4.37
CA LEU A 135 -20.16 -4.94 3.62
C LEU A 135 -20.23 -3.94 2.46
N ASN A 136 -19.89 -2.67 2.69
CA ASN A 136 -19.86 -1.67 1.64
C ASN A 136 -18.73 -1.92 0.63
N TYR A 137 -17.62 -2.53 1.07
CA TYR A 137 -16.56 -2.95 0.15
C TYR A 137 -17.05 -4.05 -0.80
N ALA A 138 -17.80 -5.02 -0.30
CA ALA A 138 -18.38 -6.10 -1.12
C ALA A 138 -19.51 -5.62 -2.03
N LEU A 139 -20.32 -4.66 -1.56
CA LEU A 139 -21.43 -4.10 -2.34
C LEU A 139 -21.02 -2.98 -3.28
N GLN A 140 -19.84 -2.38 -3.05
CA GLN A 140 -19.35 -1.19 -3.74
C GLN A 140 -20.39 -0.07 -3.81
N THR A 141 -21.01 0.27 -2.67
CA THR A 141 -22.09 1.26 -2.59
C THR A 141 -21.66 2.61 -3.18
N GLY A 142 -22.14 2.97 -4.36
CA GLY A 142 -21.75 4.20 -5.05
C GLY A 142 -20.46 4.08 -5.87
N GLY A 143 -19.89 2.89 -5.99
CA GLY A 143 -18.80 2.60 -6.92
C GLY A 143 -19.22 2.87 -8.36
N GLY A 144 -18.33 3.42 -9.16
CA GLY A 144 -18.60 3.84 -10.54
C GLY A 144 -19.47 5.08 -10.68
N VAL A 145 -19.91 5.69 -9.58
CA VAL A 145 -20.62 6.98 -9.61
C VAL A 145 -19.61 8.11 -9.79
N ASN A 146 -19.96 9.09 -10.62
CA ASN A 146 -19.12 10.28 -10.82
C ASN A 146 -18.96 11.05 -9.50
N ALA A 147 -17.72 11.31 -9.12
CA ALA A 147 -17.37 12.00 -7.88
C ALA A 147 -17.93 13.44 -7.82
N THR A 148 -18.16 14.10 -8.96
CA THR A 148 -18.81 15.41 -9.00
C THR A 148 -20.30 15.36 -8.66
N SER A 149 -20.93 14.19 -8.86
CA SER A 149 -22.36 13.97 -8.61
C SER A 149 -22.66 13.38 -7.24
N CYS A 150 -21.63 12.95 -6.52
CA CYS A 150 -21.74 12.36 -5.20
C CYS A 150 -20.50 12.74 -4.39
N THR A 151 -20.66 13.72 -3.51
CA THR A 151 -19.60 14.18 -2.62
C THR A 151 -19.16 13.07 -1.65
N PRO A 152 -17.97 13.17 -1.02
CA PRO A 152 -17.53 12.20 -0.03
C PRO A 152 -18.52 12.00 1.12
N LEU A 153 -19.14 13.09 1.61
CA LEU A 153 -20.12 13.04 2.69
C LEU A 153 -21.43 12.37 2.27
N GLU A 154 -21.91 12.62 1.05
CA GLU A 154 -23.07 11.93 0.50
C GLU A 154 -22.81 10.44 0.32
N LEU A 155 -21.60 10.07 -0.12
CA LEU A 155 -21.19 8.68 -0.24
C LEU A 155 -21.18 7.99 1.13
N LEU A 156 -20.56 8.62 2.14
CA LEU A 156 -20.56 8.11 3.51
C LEU A 156 -21.98 7.93 4.05
N HIS A 157 -22.88 8.89 3.79
CA HIS A 157 -24.28 8.78 4.18
C HIS A 157 -24.97 7.57 3.53
N ARG A 158 -24.75 7.35 2.22
CA ARG A 158 -25.28 6.18 1.50
C ARG A 158 -24.72 4.87 2.06
N GLN A 159 -23.42 4.82 2.34
CA GLN A 159 -22.76 3.64 2.94
C GLN A 159 -23.35 3.29 4.31
N ASN A 160 -23.60 4.29 5.16
CA ASN A 160 -24.24 4.09 6.45
C ASN A 160 -25.70 3.61 6.32
N ALA A 161 -26.45 4.16 5.36
CA ALA A 161 -27.81 3.73 5.07
C ALA A 161 -27.85 2.27 4.57
N THR A 162 -26.90 1.85 3.73
CA THR A 162 -26.74 0.47 3.26
C THR A 162 -26.49 -0.49 4.41
N VAL A 163 -25.54 -0.17 5.30
CA VAL A 163 -25.25 -0.99 6.49
C VAL A 163 -26.49 -1.11 7.37
N ALA A 164 -27.18 0.00 7.65
CA ALA A 164 -28.39 0.01 8.45
C ALA A 164 -29.52 -0.83 7.80
N ALA A 165 -29.68 -0.76 6.48
CA ALA A 165 -30.68 -1.54 5.75
C ALA A 165 -30.37 -3.05 5.78
N CYS A 166 -29.12 -3.43 5.56
CA CYS A 166 -28.69 -4.83 5.64
C CYS A 166 -28.82 -5.38 7.06
N ASN A 167 -28.49 -4.61 8.10
CA ASN A 167 -28.63 -5.04 9.49
C ASN A 167 -30.08 -5.30 9.91
N LYS A 168 -31.06 -4.65 9.27
CA LYS A 168 -32.50 -4.95 9.49
C LYS A 168 -32.89 -6.32 8.95
N LYS A 169 -32.20 -6.84 7.94
CA LYS A 169 -32.46 -8.13 7.30
C LYS A 169 -31.44 -9.15 7.81
N LYS A 170 -31.88 -10.09 8.66
CA LYS A 170 -31.01 -11.10 9.30
C LYS A 170 -30.37 -12.14 8.34
N SER A 171 -30.52 -11.96 7.03
CA SER A 171 -29.90 -12.80 6.00
C SER A 171 -30.00 -12.16 4.60
N GLY A 172 -28.86 -12.05 3.91
CA GLY A 172 -28.79 -11.63 2.52
C GLY A 172 -29.05 -10.14 2.31
N ILE A 173 -28.91 -9.69 1.06
CA ILE A 173 -28.97 -8.26 0.73
C ILE A 173 -30.44 -7.87 0.46
N PRO A 174 -30.96 -6.75 1.00
CA PRO A 174 -32.28 -6.23 0.64
C PRO A 174 -32.34 -5.76 -0.82
N ALA A 175 -33.49 -5.94 -1.49
CA ALA A 175 -33.66 -5.45 -2.87
C ALA A 175 -33.47 -3.92 -2.96
N ALA A 176 -33.93 -3.18 -1.96
CA ALA A 176 -33.72 -1.73 -1.85
C ALA A 176 -32.24 -1.31 -1.81
N VAL A 177 -31.33 -2.22 -1.43
CA VAL A 177 -29.88 -1.99 -1.47
C VAL A 177 -29.30 -2.40 -2.83
N ILE A 178 -29.77 -3.50 -3.42
CA ILE A 178 -29.27 -3.99 -4.73
C ILE A 178 -29.70 -3.06 -5.88
N SER A 179 -30.98 -2.68 -5.92
CA SER A 179 -31.56 -1.92 -7.04
C SER A 179 -30.84 -0.61 -7.39
N PRO A 180 -30.38 0.22 -6.42
CA PRO A 180 -29.68 1.47 -6.74
C PRO A 180 -28.17 1.31 -6.98
N LEU A 181 -27.58 0.11 -6.94
CA LEU A 181 -26.15 -0.06 -7.20
C LEU A 181 -25.84 0.22 -8.67
N ALA A 182 -24.87 1.10 -8.91
CA ALA A 182 -24.37 1.35 -10.27
C ALA A 182 -23.56 0.16 -10.81
N ILE A 183 -22.85 -0.55 -9.93
CA ILE A 183 -22.15 -1.80 -10.23
C ILE A 183 -23.01 -2.95 -9.72
N ALA A 184 -23.39 -3.87 -10.61
CA ALA A 184 -24.17 -5.03 -10.23
C ALA A 184 -23.39 -5.90 -9.22
N PHE A 185 -24.07 -6.34 -8.16
CA PHE A 185 -23.48 -7.25 -7.19
C PHE A 185 -23.22 -8.62 -7.84
N ASP A 186 -21.94 -8.97 -7.97
CA ASP A 186 -21.48 -10.31 -8.31
C ASP A 186 -20.96 -10.98 -7.02
N GLY A 187 -21.69 -11.98 -6.55
CA GLY A 187 -21.35 -12.71 -5.33
C GLY A 187 -20.12 -13.61 -5.47
N ASP A 188 -19.80 -14.06 -6.68
CA ASP A 188 -18.66 -14.95 -6.93
C ASP A 188 -17.38 -14.19 -7.27
N ALA A 189 -17.48 -12.89 -7.54
CA ALA A 189 -16.33 -12.02 -7.70
C ALA A 189 -15.42 -12.09 -6.46
N VAL A 190 -14.13 -12.31 -6.72
CA VAL A 190 -13.09 -12.43 -5.69
C VAL A 190 -12.42 -11.08 -5.50
N VAL A 191 -12.33 -10.64 -4.25
CA VAL A 191 -11.64 -9.42 -3.85
C VAL A 191 -10.50 -9.69 -2.89
N SER A 192 -9.55 -8.76 -2.90
CA SER A 192 -8.46 -8.71 -1.94
C SER A 192 -8.90 -8.08 -0.62
N LEU A 193 -8.49 -8.68 0.49
CA LEU A 193 -8.50 -8.10 1.83
C LEU A 193 -7.11 -8.26 2.44
N VAL A 194 -6.79 -7.49 3.47
CA VAL A 194 -5.60 -7.73 4.29
C VAL A 194 -6.03 -8.05 5.72
N LYS A 195 -5.45 -9.12 6.28
CA LYS A 195 -5.67 -9.46 7.68
C LYS A 195 -5.12 -8.36 8.60
N PRO A 196 -5.93 -7.75 9.48
CA PRO A 196 -5.46 -6.71 10.40
C PRO A 196 -4.35 -7.18 11.34
N THR A 197 -4.32 -8.48 11.65
CA THR A 197 -3.35 -9.06 12.59
C THR A 197 -1.96 -9.26 12.01
N SER A 198 -1.87 -9.70 10.76
CA SER A 198 -0.60 -10.11 10.12
C SER A 198 -0.20 -9.26 8.92
N LEU A 199 -1.07 -8.35 8.48
CA LEU A 199 -0.96 -7.62 7.21
C LEU A 199 -0.82 -8.54 5.99
N GLN A 200 -1.27 -9.80 6.09
CA GLN A 200 -1.25 -10.74 4.99
C GLN A 200 -2.42 -10.46 4.03
N LEU A 201 -2.11 -10.34 2.74
CA LEU A 201 -3.10 -10.30 1.66
C LEU A 201 -3.83 -11.64 1.55
N VAL A 202 -5.15 -11.60 1.53
CA VAL A 202 -6.04 -12.75 1.32
C VAL A 202 -7.09 -12.43 0.28
N HIS A 203 -7.69 -13.48 -0.27
CA HIS A 203 -8.71 -13.37 -1.31
C HIS A 203 -9.99 -14.03 -0.84
N VAL A 204 -11.11 -13.33 -0.98
CA VAL A 204 -12.43 -13.81 -0.56
C VAL A 204 -13.48 -13.40 -1.57
N ARG A 205 -14.57 -14.16 -1.69
CA ARG A 205 -15.69 -13.75 -2.53
C ARG A 205 -16.51 -12.64 -1.87
N HIS A 206 -17.10 -11.76 -2.66
CA HIS A 206 -18.05 -10.77 -2.16
C HIS A 206 -19.17 -11.41 -1.33
N GLN A 207 -19.69 -12.56 -1.76
CA GLN A 207 -20.73 -13.29 -1.05
C GLN A 207 -20.27 -13.74 0.36
N HIS A 208 -19.01 -14.15 0.52
CA HIS A 208 -18.46 -14.55 1.82
C HIS A 208 -18.45 -13.38 2.81
N ILE A 209 -18.10 -12.18 2.34
CA ILE A 209 -18.12 -10.96 3.15
C ILE A 209 -19.56 -10.63 3.57
N VAL A 210 -20.50 -10.65 2.63
CA VAL A 210 -21.93 -10.38 2.91
C VAL A 210 -22.49 -11.37 3.93
N GLU A 211 -22.18 -12.66 3.80
CA GLU A 211 -22.60 -13.69 4.75
C GLU A 211 -21.97 -13.50 6.11
N PHE A 212 -20.67 -13.16 6.17
CA PHE A 212 -19.99 -12.86 7.42
C PHE A 212 -20.64 -11.68 8.16
N VAL A 213 -20.98 -10.59 7.46
CA VAL A 213 -21.55 -9.41 8.11
C VAL A 213 -23.02 -9.63 8.48
N THR A 214 -23.83 -10.10 7.52
CA THR A 214 -25.31 -10.07 7.63
C THR A 214 -25.94 -11.34 8.21
N ALA A 215 -25.26 -12.48 8.20
CA ALA A 215 -25.86 -13.72 8.66
C ALA A 215 -26.06 -13.74 10.18
N ALA A 216 -27.13 -14.41 10.60
CA ALA A 216 -27.33 -14.78 12.00
C ALA A 216 -26.11 -15.53 12.55
N ARG A 217 -25.79 -15.32 13.84
CA ARG A 217 -24.58 -15.88 14.49
C ARG A 217 -24.39 -17.39 14.28
N THR A 218 -25.47 -18.16 14.17
CA THR A 218 -25.42 -19.62 13.95
C THR A 218 -25.05 -20.03 12.53
N LYS A 219 -25.25 -19.15 11.55
CA LYS A 219 -24.98 -19.38 10.13
C LYS A 219 -23.79 -18.56 9.60
N ARG A 220 -23.28 -17.65 10.42
CA ARG A 220 -22.16 -16.77 10.06
C ARG A 220 -20.88 -17.60 9.83
N PRO A 221 -20.16 -17.39 8.72
CA PRO A 221 -18.81 -17.89 8.55
C PRO A 221 -17.92 -17.58 9.77
N ARG A 222 -17.03 -18.49 10.13
CA ARG A 222 -16.19 -18.33 11.33
C ARG A 222 -15.16 -17.21 11.20
N ASP A 223 -14.67 -16.98 9.98
CA ASP A 223 -13.58 -16.05 9.70
C ASP A 223 -13.86 -15.30 8.40
N LEU A 224 -13.86 -13.96 8.46
CA LEU A 224 -14.00 -13.10 7.30
C LEU A 224 -12.85 -13.27 6.31
N TYR A 225 -11.64 -13.54 6.81
CA TYR A 225 -10.40 -13.55 6.03
C TYR A 225 -10.00 -14.93 5.53
N ASN A 226 -10.92 -15.89 5.60
CA ASN A 226 -10.73 -17.25 5.13
C ASN A 226 -12.01 -17.73 4.42
N ASP A 227 -12.00 -17.67 3.08
CA ASP A 227 -13.05 -18.21 2.23
C ASP A 227 -12.59 -19.55 1.62
N PRO A 228 -13.10 -20.70 2.10
CA PRO A 228 -12.75 -22.01 1.56
C PRO A 228 -13.08 -22.14 0.07
N SER A 229 -14.08 -21.42 -0.41
CA SER A 229 -14.60 -21.50 -1.77
C SER A 229 -13.86 -20.60 -2.75
N ALA A 230 -13.08 -19.63 -2.25
CA ALA A 230 -12.22 -18.79 -3.10
C ALA A 230 -11.04 -19.59 -3.68
N THR A 231 -10.62 -20.67 -3.01
CA THR A 231 -9.46 -21.48 -3.44
C THR A 231 -9.82 -22.51 -4.52
N SER A 232 -11.07 -23.00 -4.54
CA SER A 232 -11.52 -24.05 -5.48
C SER A 232 -11.67 -23.58 -6.93
N ASN A 233 -11.71 -22.27 -7.18
CA ASN A 233 -11.91 -21.72 -8.53
C ASN A 233 -10.64 -21.12 -9.15
N SER A 234 -9.46 -21.27 -8.52
CA SER A 234 -8.20 -20.73 -9.04
C SER A 234 -7.42 -21.75 -9.90
N ARG A 235 -7.99 -22.13 -11.05
CA ARG A 235 -7.15 -22.47 -12.22
C ARG A 235 -7.12 -21.23 -13.11
N PRO A 236 -5.96 -20.60 -13.35
CA PRO A 236 -5.91 -19.43 -14.22
C PRO A 236 -6.33 -19.86 -15.61
N THR A 237 -7.49 -19.37 -16.06
CA THR A 237 -7.88 -19.47 -17.46
C THR A 237 -7.12 -18.37 -18.18
N VAL A 238 -5.91 -18.69 -18.66
CA VAL A 238 -5.23 -17.84 -19.64
C VAL A 238 -6.02 -17.96 -20.93
N SER A 239 -6.93 -17.02 -21.17
CA SER A 239 -7.54 -16.83 -22.48
C SER A 239 -6.44 -16.40 -23.46
N PRO A 240 -6.22 -17.11 -24.58
CA PRO A 240 -5.31 -16.65 -25.61
C PRO A 240 -5.95 -15.46 -26.32
N GLN A 241 -5.51 -14.24 -26.02
CA GLN A 241 -5.78 -13.11 -26.89
C GLN A 241 -5.05 -13.31 -28.22
N GLY A 242 -5.86 -13.44 -29.26
CA GLY A 242 -5.43 -13.69 -30.63
C GLY A 242 -4.69 -12.51 -31.25
N ARG A 243 -3.74 -12.87 -32.11
CA ARG A 243 -3.22 -12.02 -33.19
C ARG A 243 -4.38 -11.63 -34.12
N GLY A 244 -4.67 -10.33 -34.23
CA GLY A 244 -5.20 -9.76 -35.47
C GLY A 244 -4.06 -9.66 -36.52
N VAL A 245 -4.27 -9.53 -37.82
CA VAL A 245 -5.46 -9.13 -38.60
C VAL A 245 -5.33 -9.65 -40.04
N ALA A 246 -6.43 -10.21 -40.54
CA ALA A 246 -7.03 -10.27 -41.90
C ALA A 246 -6.18 -10.38 -43.20
N ARG A 247 -6.67 -11.22 -44.14
CA ARG A 247 -7.34 -10.75 -45.39
C ARG A 247 -8.12 -11.86 -46.13
N LEU A 248 -9.12 -11.38 -46.88
CA LEU A 248 -10.27 -12.02 -47.53
C LEU A 248 -10.00 -13.12 -48.57
N GLY A 249 -11.00 -14.00 -48.77
CA GLY A 249 -11.25 -14.72 -50.03
C GLY A 249 -12.28 -15.85 -49.90
N SER A 250 -13.48 -15.66 -50.46
CA SER A 250 -14.65 -16.57 -50.42
C SER A 250 -14.56 -17.76 -51.44
N PRO A 251 -15.62 -18.56 -51.72
CA PRO A 251 -15.77 -19.95 -51.27
C PRO A 251 -15.83 -21.00 -52.41
N GLY A 252 -15.62 -22.29 -52.13
CA GLY A 252 -15.90 -23.34 -53.12
C GLY A 252 -15.60 -24.79 -52.75
N ARG A 253 -16.68 -25.55 -52.50
CA ARG A 253 -16.96 -26.97 -52.83
C ARG A 253 -15.97 -28.12 -52.50
N ARG A 254 -16.51 -29.03 -51.66
CA ARG A 254 -16.66 -30.50 -51.76
C ARG A 254 -15.43 -31.44 -51.95
N ASP A 255 -15.35 -32.31 -50.95
CA ASP A 255 -15.20 -33.78 -50.98
C ASP A 255 -13.83 -34.47 -51.13
N THR A 256 -13.70 -35.48 -50.27
CA THR A 256 -12.91 -36.74 -50.30
C THR A 256 -11.48 -36.81 -49.74
N THR A 257 -11.41 -37.62 -48.66
CA THR A 257 -10.43 -38.68 -48.34
C THR A 257 -8.97 -38.36 -47.99
N GLY A 258 -8.54 -38.91 -46.84
CA GLY A 258 -7.40 -39.83 -46.82
C GLY A 258 -6.07 -39.34 -46.26
N ASN A 259 -5.80 -39.77 -45.02
CA ASN A 259 -4.54 -40.32 -44.49
C ASN A 259 -3.25 -39.45 -44.34
N LYS A 260 -2.56 -39.71 -43.22
CA LYS A 260 -1.25 -39.20 -42.76
C LYS A 260 -0.06 -39.81 -43.59
N PRO A 261 1.22 -39.61 -43.19
CA PRO A 261 2.03 -38.39 -43.04
C PRO A 261 3.38 -38.50 -43.80
N THR A 262 4.23 -37.46 -43.69
CA THR A 262 5.71 -37.50 -43.50
C THR A 262 6.54 -36.56 -44.40
N ARG A 263 7.54 -36.00 -43.72
CA ARG A 263 8.92 -35.68 -44.13
C ARG A 263 9.25 -34.37 -44.85
N SER A 264 10.32 -33.81 -44.30
CA SER A 264 11.16 -32.67 -44.64
C SER A 264 11.69 -32.64 -46.07
N VAL A 265 12.06 -31.44 -46.56
CA VAL A 265 13.35 -31.10 -47.19
C VAL A 265 13.37 -29.59 -47.53
N GLN A 266 14.56 -29.02 -47.39
CA GLN A 266 15.00 -27.64 -47.61
C GLN A 266 15.73 -27.54 -48.97
N VAL A 267 15.70 -26.38 -49.67
CA VAL A 267 16.63 -25.82 -50.71
C VAL A 267 15.83 -24.69 -51.41
N ARG A 268 16.16 -23.39 -51.45
CA ARG A 268 17.35 -22.54 -51.75
C ARG A 268 17.49 -22.19 -53.25
N LEU A 269 17.85 -20.90 -53.48
CA LEU A 269 18.26 -20.20 -54.73
C LEU A 269 17.09 -19.77 -55.66
N THR A 270 17.06 -18.59 -56.30
CA THR A 270 18.10 -17.60 -56.70
C THR A 270 17.44 -16.33 -57.29
N GLU A 271 18.15 -15.19 -57.19
CA GLU A 271 18.36 -14.10 -58.20
C GLU A 271 17.15 -13.43 -58.87
N ALA A 272 17.14 -12.20 -59.39
CA ALA A 272 17.97 -10.99 -59.47
C ALA A 272 17.00 -9.93 -60.05
N GLY A 273 17.04 -8.64 -59.70
CA GLY A 273 17.92 -7.66 -60.33
C GLY A 273 17.12 -6.46 -60.88
N GLY A 274 17.76 -5.28 -60.93
CA GLY A 274 17.34 -4.04 -61.64
C GLY A 274 16.36 -3.13 -60.90
N ARG A 275 16.72 -1.97 -60.29
CA ARG A 275 17.25 -0.69 -60.85
C ARG A 275 16.42 -0.21 -62.06
N GLU A 276 15.87 1.00 -62.12
CA GLU A 276 16.43 2.38 -62.06
C GLU A 276 15.19 3.33 -62.16
N SER A 277 15.18 4.64 -61.91
CA SER A 277 16.18 5.70 -61.78
C SER A 277 15.45 6.97 -61.31
N ASP A 278 16.07 7.75 -60.41
CA ASP A 278 15.72 9.14 -60.14
C ASP A 278 16.47 10.10 -61.08
N GLU A 279 15.90 11.29 -61.17
CA GLU A 279 16.11 12.40 -62.10
C GLU A 279 17.32 13.29 -61.75
N PHE A 280 18.03 13.70 -62.81
CA PHE A 280 18.97 14.81 -63.06
C PHE A 280 19.47 15.75 -61.92
N ASP A 281 20.82 15.84 -61.87
CA ASP A 281 21.78 16.95 -61.69
C ASP A 281 21.55 18.07 -60.63
N ASP A 282 22.40 18.23 -59.60
CA ASP A 282 23.76 18.87 -59.58
C ASP A 282 23.74 20.38 -59.96
N VAL A 283 24.35 21.37 -59.28
CA VAL A 283 25.55 21.37 -58.41
C VAL A 283 25.78 22.73 -57.70
N HIS A 284 26.32 22.66 -56.47
CA HIS A 284 27.23 23.54 -55.67
C HIS A 284 26.97 25.05 -55.39
N GLY A 285 27.37 25.62 -54.24
CA GLY A 285 28.23 25.17 -53.13
C GLY A 285 28.24 26.23 -52.00
N ALA A 286 28.37 25.83 -50.73
CA ALA A 286 29.57 25.86 -49.87
C ALA A 286 29.31 26.82 -48.69
N ALA A 287 29.16 26.40 -47.43
CA ALA A 287 30.11 25.79 -46.48
C ALA A 287 30.44 26.81 -45.38
N VAL A 288 30.00 26.55 -44.14
CA VAL A 288 30.68 26.99 -42.91
C VAL A 288 30.52 25.90 -41.85
N ASP A 289 31.67 25.50 -41.33
CA ASP A 289 31.95 24.49 -40.31
C ASP A 289 31.43 24.84 -38.91
N GLY A 290 31.28 23.83 -38.06
CA GLY A 290 30.94 24.00 -36.64
C GLY A 290 30.85 22.70 -35.85
N ASN A 291 31.99 22.02 -35.73
CA ASN A 291 32.28 20.86 -34.88
C ASN A 291 31.79 21.00 -33.42
N SER A 292 31.22 19.93 -32.84
CA SER A 292 31.41 19.57 -31.42
C SER A 292 31.07 18.10 -31.18
N ASP A 293 32.16 17.38 -30.94
CA ASP A 293 32.32 16.01 -30.47
C ASP A 293 32.10 15.93 -28.96
N SER A 294 31.35 14.92 -28.50
CA SER A 294 31.55 14.27 -27.20
C SER A 294 30.72 12.99 -27.14
N GLY A 295 31.38 11.86 -27.37
CA GLY A 295 30.86 10.52 -27.12
C GLY A 295 30.88 10.11 -25.64
N ASP A 296 30.25 8.95 -25.42
CA ASP A 296 30.45 7.98 -24.35
C ASP A 296 29.86 8.25 -22.95
N ASN A 297 28.74 7.57 -22.62
CA ASN A 297 28.72 6.34 -21.79
C ASN A 297 27.29 6.01 -21.31
N GLU A 298 26.57 5.13 -22.01
CA GLU A 298 25.24 4.63 -21.60
C GLU A 298 25.28 3.30 -20.83
N ASP A 299 26.44 2.87 -20.31
CA ASP A 299 26.60 1.54 -19.68
C ASP A 299 26.79 1.54 -18.15
N GLU A 300 26.58 2.65 -17.43
CA GLU A 300 26.76 2.69 -15.96
C GLU A 300 25.49 2.51 -15.11
N ASP A 301 24.28 2.46 -15.67
CA ASP A 301 23.04 2.42 -14.85
C ASP A 301 22.36 1.05 -14.69
N ILE A 302 23.02 -0.05 -15.09
CA ILE A 302 22.43 -1.41 -15.00
C ILE A 302 22.92 -2.21 -13.77
N ASN A 303 23.88 -1.71 -13.00
CA ASN A 303 24.41 -2.41 -11.81
C ASN A 303 23.87 -1.93 -10.45
N ALA A 304 22.91 -0.99 -10.39
CA ALA A 304 22.31 -0.55 -9.13
C ALA A 304 21.14 -1.44 -8.62
N VAL A 305 20.71 -2.47 -9.36
CA VAL A 305 19.49 -3.26 -9.04
C VAL A 305 19.80 -4.69 -8.53
N ARG A 306 21.05 -5.02 -8.18
CA ARG A 306 21.43 -6.37 -7.73
C ARG A 306 21.97 -6.52 -6.30
N HIS A 307 21.74 -5.53 -5.41
CA HIS A 307 22.23 -5.60 -4.02
C HIS A 307 21.19 -5.49 -2.90
N MET A 308 19.93 -5.93 -3.10
CA MET A 308 18.97 -6.04 -1.98
C MET A 308 18.12 -7.32 -1.95
N ASN A 309 18.63 -8.43 -2.50
CA ASN A 309 18.05 -9.75 -2.25
C ASN A 309 19.16 -10.79 -2.07
N ARG A 310 19.78 -10.81 -0.87
CA ARG A 310 20.55 -11.97 -0.43
C ARG A 310 19.79 -12.66 0.70
N SER A 311 19.24 -13.81 0.35
CA SER A 311 18.74 -14.87 1.21
C SER A 311 19.64 -15.06 2.44
N LEU A 312 19.07 -14.93 3.63
CA LEU A 312 19.67 -15.39 4.87
C LEU A 312 19.59 -16.91 4.91
N SER A 313 20.67 -17.57 4.50
CA SER A 313 20.93 -18.95 4.88
C SER A 313 22.37 -19.09 5.35
N SER A 314 22.49 -19.87 6.42
CA SER A 314 23.69 -20.41 7.05
C SER A 314 24.47 -19.52 8.02
N GLY A 315 24.45 -19.96 9.28
CA GLY A 315 25.19 -19.37 10.39
C GLY A 315 26.68 -19.73 10.34
N ALA A 316 27.50 -18.70 10.60
CA ALA A 316 28.84 -18.75 11.20
C ALA A 316 29.48 -17.37 11.06
N ALA A 317 28.90 -16.32 11.67
CA ALA A 317 29.50 -14.98 11.65
C ALA A 317 29.11 -14.09 12.85
N LEU A 318 28.82 -14.69 14.02
CA LEU A 318 28.44 -13.95 15.23
C LEU A 318 29.48 -13.99 16.37
N SER A 319 30.72 -14.43 16.10
CA SER A 319 31.79 -14.43 17.12
C SER A 319 32.86 -13.34 16.93
N HIS A 320 32.91 -12.65 15.78
CA HIS A 320 33.98 -11.68 15.49
C HIS A 320 33.58 -10.20 15.56
N LEU A 321 32.30 -9.89 15.78
CA LEU A 321 31.79 -8.51 15.86
C LEU A 321 31.56 -8.00 17.30
N LEU A 322 31.66 -8.86 18.31
CA LEU A 322 31.52 -8.48 19.73
C LEU A 322 32.84 -8.12 20.43
N THR A 323 33.98 -8.24 19.76
CA THR A 323 35.31 -7.93 20.36
C THR A 323 35.88 -6.58 19.91
N ARG A 324 35.20 -5.83 19.03
CA ARG A 324 35.68 -4.53 18.53
C ARG A 324 34.96 -3.30 19.08
N MET A 325 33.95 -3.45 19.95
CA MET A 325 33.26 -2.30 20.57
C MET A 325 33.62 -2.03 22.05
N THR A 326 34.46 -2.86 22.68
CA THR A 326 34.90 -2.63 24.07
C THR A 326 36.25 -1.94 24.22
N SER A 327 36.94 -1.60 23.11
CA SER A 327 38.27 -0.95 23.17
C SER A 327 38.26 0.54 22.83
N SER A 328 37.14 1.12 22.36
CA SER A 328 37.06 2.54 21.98
C SER A 328 36.53 3.48 23.07
N ILE A 329 36.17 2.99 24.25
CA ILE A 329 35.59 3.80 25.35
C ILE A 329 36.60 4.08 26.49
N TYR A 330 37.76 3.42 26.51
CA TYR A 330 38.78 3.64 27.56
C TYR A 330 39.92 4.60 27.18
N GLN A 331 39.87 5.29 26.04
CA GLN A 331 40.93 6.24 25.64
C GLN A 331 40.52 7.72 25.56
N THR A 332 39.29 8.08 25.95
CA THR A 332 38.81 9.48 25.86
C THR A 332 38.40 10.10 27.20
N LEU A 333 38.74 9.47 28.34
CA LEU A 333 38.49 9.99 29.70
C LEU A 333 39.77 10.11 30.55
N SER A 334 40.90 10.48 29.94
CA SER A 334 42.17 10.70 30.67
C SER A 334 42.87 12.03 30.38
N GLN A 335 42.21 13.01 29.74
CA GLN A 335 42.86 14.29 29.40
C GLN A 335 42.18 15.59 29.82
N HIS A 336 41.01 15.59 30.48
CA HIS A 336 40.37 16.85 30.89
C HIS A 336 39.83 16.81 32.32
N GLY A 337 40.72 16.93 33.31
CA GLY A 337 40.31 16.99 34.71
C GLY A 337 41.43 17.16 35.74
N ARG A 338 42.43 18.02 35.47
CA ARG A 338 43.34 18.53 36.50
C ARG A 338 43.59 20.02 36.25
N THR A 339 43.66 20.80 37.34
CA THR A 339 43.66 22.28 37.48
C THR A 339 42.23 22.86 37.58
N ALA A 340 41.85 23.70 38.53
CA ALA A 340 42.54 24.34 39.66
C ALA A 340 41.52 24.70 40.77
N SER A 341 42.06 25.05 41.93
CA SER A 341 41.42 25.28 43.23
C SER A 341 41.23 26.78 43.51
N ARG A 342 40.28 27.11 44.42
CA ARG A 342 40.21 28.29 45.34
C ARG A 342 40.02 29.70 44.78
N PHE A 343 38.95 30.38 45.26
CA PHE A 343 38.91 31.72 45.91
C PHE A 343 37.43 32.01 46.30
N SER A 344 37.01 31.85 47.56
CA SER A 344 36.95 32.83 48.68
C SER A 344 35.79 33.85 48.64
N HIS A 345 34.87 33.69 49.62
CA HIS A 345 34.15 34.69 50.45
C HIS A 345 33.41 35.89 49.82
N ARG A 346 32.07 35.97 50.04
CA ARG A 346 31.38 36.99 50.86
C ARG A 346 29.85 36.80 50.85
N GLN A 347 29.23 36.75 52.03
CA GLN A 347 27.84 37.18 52.25
C GLN A 347 27.79 38.72 52.34
N PRO A 348 26.62 39.35 52.16
CA PRO A 348 25.83 39.76 53.34
C PRO A 348 24.30 39.62 53.20
N THR A 349 23.67 39.88 54.35
CA THR A 349 22.28 39.82 54.86
C THR A 349 21.31 40.92 54.38
N GLU A 350 20.04 40.78 54.86
CA GLU A 350 18.89 41.72 54.95
C GLU A 350 17.89 41.71 53.76
N GLU A 351 16.56 41.86 53.91
CA GLU A 351 15.61 41.96 55.02
C GLU A 351 14.17 41.81 54.43
N PHE A 352 13.27 41.21 55.20
CA PHE A 352 11.85 41.51 55.47
C PHE A 352 10.81 42.03 54.43
N MET A 353 9.57 41.51 54.66
CA MET A 353 8.21 42.07 54.43
C MET A 353 7.63 42.09 53.00
N LEU A 354 6.32 41.95 52.73
CA LEU A 354 5.08 41.45 53.34
C LEU A 354 3.97 41.73 52.29
N GLN A 355 2.76 41.17 52.48
CA GLN A 355 1.47 41.43 51.78
C GLN A 355 1.27 40.66 50.45
N SER A 356 0.17 39.94 50.22
CA SER A 356 -1.16 39.91 50.84
C SER A 356 -1.75 38.50 50.86
#